data_AF-A4PDL8-F1
#
_entry.id   AF-A4PDL8-F1
#
_cell.length_a   1.000
_cell.length_b   1.000
_cell.length_c   1.000
_cell.angle_alpha   90.00
_cell.angle_beta   90.00
_cell.angle_gamma   90.00
#
_symmetry.space_group_name_H-M   'P 1'
#
loop_
_entity.id
_entity.type
_entity.pdbx_description
1 polymer ?
#
loop_
_entity_poly.entity_id
_entity_poly.type
_entity_poly.pdbx_seq_one_letter_code
_entity_poly.pdbx_strand_id
1 'polypeptide(L)'
;STISANLSAALASGGSRVLQIGCDPKHDSTRLLLGGARITTVLDYLRVTGPLDCRIEDVLFTGYAGIGCVEAGGPKPGVGCAGRGIISAFELLDRFNIKDDYDVTIYDVLGDVVCGGFAVPIRREYADMIFIVTSGEFMAL
;
A
#
# COMPACT_ATOMS: atom_id res chain seq x y z
N SER A 1 -2.99 4.18 8.56
CA SER A 1 -1.56 4.54 8.50
C SER A 1 -0.79 4.42 9.80
N THR A 2 -1.01 5.23 10.85
CA THR A 2 -0.19 5.16 12.09
C THR A 2 -0.23 3.77 12.74
N ILE A 3 -1.43 3.20 12.90
CA ILE A 3 -1.60 1.85 13.45
C ILE A 3 -0.95 0.82 12.52
N SER A 4 -1.19 0.91 11.21
CA SER A 4 -0.63 0.01 10.19
C SER A 4 0.91 -0.02 10.24
N ALA A 5 1.57 1.13 10.28
CA ALA A 5 3.02 1.22 10.36
C ALA A 5 3.59 0.64 11.67
N ASN A 6 2.95 0.91 12.81
CA ASN A 6 3.41 0.35 14.08
C ASN A 6 3.17 -1.17 14.17
N LEU A 7 2.08 -1.67 13.56
CA LEU A 7 1.83 -3.11 13.44
C LEU A 7 2.91 -3.77 12.58
N SER A 8 3.23 -3.19 11.42
CA SER A 8 4.32 -3.67 10.55
C SER A 8 5.65 -3.71 11.30
N ALA A 9 5.98 -2.64 12.05
CA ALA A 9 7.20 -2.56 12.85
C ALA A 9 7.26 -3.62 13.97
N ALA A 10 6.13 -3.87 14.64
CA ALA A 10 6.04 -4.87 15.70
C ALA A 10 6.23 -6.29 15.14
N LEU A 11 5.58 -6.62 14.01
CA LEU A 11 5.71 -7.92 13.34
C LEU A 11 7.14 -8.14 12.83
N ALA A 12 7.74 -7.13 12.20
CA ALA A 12 9.12 -7.22 11.73
C ALA A 12 10.11 -7.38 12.87
N SER A 13 9.90 -6.67 13.99
CA SER A 13 10.70 -6.82 15.21
C SER A 13 10.50 -8.20 15.87
N GLY A 14 9.35 -8.84 15.63
CA GLY A 14 9.07 -10.23 15.97
C GLY A 14 9.72 -11.27 15.06
N GLY A 15 10.43 -10.83 14.01
CA GLY A 15 11.17 -11.69 13.09
C GLY A 15 10.45 -12.02 11.78
N SER A 16 9.24 -11.51 11.53
CA SER A 16 8.54 -11.72 10.27
C SER A 16 9.08 -10.81 9.17
N ARG A 17 9.15 -11.32 7.93
CA ARG A 17 9.35 -10.49 6.74
C ARG A 17 8.02 -9.82 6.41
N VAL A 18 7.95 -8.50 6.54
CA VAL A 18 6.71 -7.75 6.36
C VAL A 18 6.78 -6.87 5.11
N LEU A 19 5.69 -6.84 4.36
CA LEU A 19 5.44 -5.90 3.28
C LEU A 19 4.26 -5.00 3.64
N GLN A 20 4.42 -3.68 3.55
CA GLN A 20 3.33 -2.72 3.69
C GLN A 20 3.06 -2.04 2.35
N ILE A 21 1.81 -2.13 1.90
CA ILE A 21 1.30 -1.49 0.68
C ILE A 21 0.28 -0.42 1.08
N GLY A 22 0.63 0.83 0.82
CA GLY A 22 -0.27 1.97 0.98
C GLY A 22 -1.28 2.03 -0.17
N CYS A 23 -2.56 1.86 0.16
CA CYS A 23 -3.69 1.92 -0.77
C CYS A 23 -4.55 3.19 -0.54
N ASP A 24 -3.99 4.19 0.14
CA ASP A 24 -4.59 5.50 0.37
C ASP A 24 -4.01 6.51 -0.65
N PRO A 25 -4.86 7.25 -1.41
CA PRO A 25 -4.38 8.30 -2.32
C PRO A 25 -3.52 9.39 -1.64
N LYS A 26 -3.54 9.49 -0.31
CA LYS A 26 -2.68 10.38 0.48
C LYS A 26 -1.18 9.97 0.51
N HIS A 27 -0.87 8.73 0.12
CA HIS A 27 0.49 8.23 -0.13
C HIS A 27 1.51 8.49 1.00
N ASP A 28 1.07 8.42 2.26
CA ASP A 28 1.91 8.59 3.45
C ASP A 28 1.82 7.40 4.43
N SER A 29 1.34 6.25 3.96
CA SER A 29 1.18 5.03 4.76
C SER A 29 2.51 4.52 5.32
N THR A 30 3.54 4.50 4.48
CA THR A 30 4.88 3.97 4.75
C THR A 30 5.84 5.02 5.31
N ARG A 31 5.40 6.28 5.42
CA ARG A 31 6.23 7.44 5.80
C ARG A 31 6.95 7.24 7.14
N LEU A 32 6.27 6.65 8.13
CA LEU A 32 6.85 6.40 9.46
C LEU A 32 7.93 5.31 9.42
N LEU A 33 7.77 4.30 8.57
CA LEU A 33 8.72 3.21 8.39
C LEU A 33 10.00 3.67 7.68
N LEU A 34 9.91 4.73 6.88
CA LEU A 34 10.99 5.29 6.07
C LEU A 34 11.58 6.57 6.68
N GLY A 35 11.44 6.78 8.00
CA GLY A 35 12.03 7.93 8.69
C GLY A 35 11.53 9.29 8.20
N GLY A 36 10.31 9.35 7.67
CA GLY A 36 9.70 10.58 7.15
C GLY A 36 9.92 10.82 5.65
N ALA A 37 10.66 9.94 4.95
CA ALA A 37 10.82 10.04 3.51
C ALA A 37 9.48 9.86 2.77
N ARG A 38 9.36 10.49 1.60
CA ARG A 38 8.31 10.18 0.61
C ARG A 38 8.94 9.41 -0.52
N ILE A 39 8.32 8.29 -0.88
CA ILE A 39 8.79 7.41 -1.95
C ILE A 39 7.97 7.62 -3.21
N THR A 40 8.54 7.22 -4.34
CA THR A 40 7.83 7.24 -5.62
C THR A 40 6.65 6.28 -5.54
N THR A 41 5.45 6.77 -5.89
CA THR A 41 4.27 5.92 -5.93
C THR A 41 4.24 5.08 -7.21
N VAL A 42 3.60 3.92 -7.17
CA VAL A 42 3.46 3.05 -8.34
C VAL A 42 2.79 3.78 -9.50
N LEU A 43 1.74 4.57 -9.22
CA LEU A 43 1.07 5.33 -10.27
C LEU A 43 1.91 6.46 -10.84
N ASP A 44 2.72 7.14 -10.02
CA ASP A 44 3.62 8.18 -10.54
C ASP A 44 4.72 7.56 -11.40
N TYR A 45 5.24 6.39 -10.99
CA TYR A 45 6.20 5.61 -11.78
C TYR A 45 5.61 5.18 -13.13
N LEU A 46 4.41 4.59 -13.15
CA LEU A 46 3.74 4.14 -14.37
C LEU A 46 3.39 5.28 -15.35
N ARG A 47 3.36 6.54 -14.91
CA ARG A 47 3.12 7.69 -15.80
C ARG A 47 4.35 8.05 -16.65
N VAL A 48 5.54 7.73 -16.17
CA VAL A 48 6.81 8.12 -16.80
C VAL A 48 7.59 6.93 -17.33
N THR A 49 7.25 5.71 -16.89
CA THR A 49 7.93 4.48 -17.28
C THR A 49 7.03 3.64 -18.19
N GLY A 50 7.59 3.15 -19.29
CA GLY A 50 6.91 2.24 -20.21
C GLY A 50 6.60 0.88 -19.55
N PRO A 51 5.52 0.17 -19.96
CA PRO A 51 5.14 -1.10 -19.35
C PRO A 51 6.21 -2.21 -19.38
N LEU A 52 7.13 -2.16 -20.36
CA LEU A 52 8.21 -3.14 -20.54
C LEU A 52 9.50 -2.77 -19.80
N ASP A 53 9.63 -1.51 -19.39
CA ASP A 53 10.83 -0.98 -18.72
C ASP A 53 10.67 -0.93 -17.19
N CYS A 54 9.53 -1.38 -16.69
CA CYS A 54 9.22 -1.38 -15.28
C CYS A 54 10.16 -2.31 -14.50
N ARG A 55 10.63 -1.82 -13.36
CA ARG A 55 11.49 -2.51 -12.40
C ARG A 55 10.91 -2.37 -11.01
N ILE A 56 10.98 -3.44 -10.23
CA ILE A 56 10.34 -3.44 -8.90
C ILE A 56 11.10 -2.54 -7.91
N GLU A 57 12.41 -2.43 -8.07
CA GLU A 57 13.31 -1.68 -7.19
C GLU A 57 13.02 -0.17 -7.22
N ASP A 58 12.36 0.32 -8.27
CA ASP A 58 11.98 1.74 -8.40
C ASP A 58 10.73 2.10 -7.57
N VAL A 59 9.99 1.09 -7.10
CA VAL A 59 8.72 1.27 -6.36
C VAL A 59 8.67 0.51 -5.02
N LEU A 60 9.57 -0.45 -4.80
CA LEU A 60 9.72 -1.20 -3.55
C LEU A 60 10.92 -0.68 -2.77
N PHE A 61 10.64 -0.05 -1.63
CA PHE A 61 11.65 0.53 -0.76
C PHE A 61 11.78 -0.28 0.52
N THR A 62 12.98 -0.32 1.10
CA THR A 62 13.20 -1.00 2.39
C THR A 62 13.18 0.03 3.52
N GLY A 63 12.28 -0.16 4.48
CA GLY A 63 12.14 0.67 5.66
C GLY A 63 12.75 0.04 6.92
N TYR A 64 12.27 0.50 8.08
CA TYR A 64 12.62 -0.02 9.39
C TYR A 64 12.58 -1.56 9.43
N ALA A 65 13.58 -2.18 10.07
CA ALA A 65 13.69 -3.63 10.25
C ALA A 65 13.53 -4.48 8.97
N GLY A 66 13.86 -3.92 7.80
CA GLY A 66 13.77 -4.65 6.53
C GLY A 66 12.36 -4.71 5.93
N ILE A 67 11.40 -3.92 6.44
CA ILE A 67 10.03 -3.90 5.94
C ILE A 67 10.00 -3.40 4.50
N GLY A 68 9.40 -4.17 3.59
CA GLY A 68 9.09 -3.72 2.24
C GLY A 68 8.01 -2.64 2.26
N CYS A 69 8.23 -1.54 1.57
CA CYS A 69 7.35 -0.37 1.56
C CYS A 69 7.00 -0.01 0.11
N VAL A 70 5.70 0.02 -0.19
CA VAL A 70 5.16 0.43 -1.49
C VAL A 70 4.00 1.39 -1.26
N GLU A 71 3.89 2.43 -2.10
CA GLU A 71 2.73 3.31 -2.14
C GLU A 71 2.05 3.17 -3.51
N ALA A 72 0.77 2.79 -3.56
CA ALA A 72 0.03 2.71 -4.81
C ALA A 72 -0.07 4.09 -5.47
N GLY A 73 -0.27 5.13 -4.64
CA GLY A 73 -0.51 6.49 -5.09
C GLY A 73 -1.96 6.75 -5.49
N GLY A 74 -2.22 7.98 -5.93
CA GLY A 74 -3.53 8.43 -6.35
C GLY A 74 -3.48 9.27 -7.62
N PRO A 75 -4.61 9.46 -8.32
CA PRO A 75 -4.68 10.41 -9.41
C PRO A 75 -4.60 11.85 -8.86
N LYS A 76 -4.37 12.81 -9.75
CA LYS A 76 -4.40 14.24 -9.36
C LYS A 76 -5.78 14.58 -8.76
N PRO A 77 -5.85 15.37 -7.69
CA PRO A 77 -7.13 15.80 -7.11
C PRO A 77 -8.07 16.38 -8.18
N GLY A 78 -9.32 15.91 -8.20
CA GLY A 78 -10.32 16.31 -9.19
C GLY A 78 -10.20 15.64 -10.56
N VAL A 79 -9.25 14.72 -10.77
CA VAL A 79 -9.04 14.01 -12.04
C VAL A 79 -8.97 12.50 -11.79
N GLY A 80 -9.55 11.69 -12.68
CA GLY A 80 -9.39 10.24 -12.65
C GLY A 80 -10.12 9.53 -11.49
N CYS A 81 -9.75 8.27 -11.23
CA CYS A 81 -10.36 7.43 -10.21
C CYS A 81 -9.27 6.76 -9.35
N ALA A 82 -9.23 7.07 -8.06
CA ALA A 82 -8.29 6.48 -7.10
C ALA A 82 -8.37 4.95 -7.10
N GLY A 83 -9.59 4.42 -7.20
CA GLY A 83 -9.82 2.99 -7.28
C GLY A 83 -9.19 2.30 -8.50
N ARG A 84 -9.18 2.93 -9.68
CA ARG A 84 -8.46 2.38 -10.85
C ARG A 84 -6.95 2.41 -10.64
N GLY A 85 -6.47 3.43 -9.93
CA GLY A 85 -5.07 3.56 -9.57
C GLY A 85 -4.57 2.38 -8.73
N ILE A 86 -5.36 1.96 -7.73
CA ILE A 86 -5.07 0.79 -6.91
C ILE A 86 -5.00 -0.47 -7.77
N ILE A 87 -5.94 -0.69 -8.69
CA ILE A 87 -5.93 -1.85 -9.59
C ILE A 87 -4.61 -1.93 -10.38
N SER A 88 -4.22 -0.84 -11.04
CA SER A 88 -2.99 -0.80 -11.82
C SER A 88 -1.74 -0.99 -10.97
N ALA A 89 -1.75 -0.51 -9.72
CA ALA A 89 -0.65 -0.76 -8.80
C ALA A 89 -0.53 -2.25 -8.47
N PHE A 90 -1.62 -2.91 -8.09
CA PHE A 90 -1.63 -4.34 -7.79
C PHE A 90 -1.23 -5.19 -9.01
N GLU A 91 -1.67 -4.83 -10.22
CA GLU A 91 -1.25 -5.51 -11.45
C GLU A 91 0.26 -5.38 -11.73
N LEU A 92 0.92 -4.31 -11.30
CA LEU A 92 2.38 -4.22 -11.35
C LEU A 92 3.01 -5.13 -10.28
N LEU A 93 2.53 -5.09 -9.05
CA LEU A 93 3.10 -5.86 -7.95
C LEU A 93 2.96 -7.38 -8.16
N ASP A 94 1.82 -7.83 -8.68
CA ASP A 94 1.58 -9.24 -9.02
C ASP A 94 2.49 -9.72 -10.15
N ARG A 95 2.80 -8.85 -11.14
CA ARG A 95 3.74 -9.21 -12.23
C ARG A 95 5.14 -9.55 -11.72
N PHE A 96 5.53 -9.00 -10.57
CA PHE A 96 6.83 -9.26 -9.94
C PHE A 96 6.76 -10.30 -8.80
N ASN A 97 5.59 -10.87 -8.51
CA ASN A 97 5.37 -11.85 -7.43
C ASN A 97 5.94 -11.43 -6.08
N ILE A 98 5.90 -10.13 -5.76
CA ILE A 98 6.62 -9.59 -4.59
C ILE A 98 6.19 -10.20 -3.26
N LYS A 99 4.97 -10.74 -3.19
CA LYS A 99 4.40 -11.26 -1.94
C LYS A 99 5.10 -12.54 -1.49
N ASP A 100 5.68 -13.30 -2.42
CA ASP A 100 6.31 -14.59 -2.11
C ASP A 100 7.56 -14.42 -1.22
N ASP A 101 8.14 -13.22 -1.20
CA ASP A 101 9.30 -12.88 -0.39
C ASP A 101 8.95 -12.45 1.05
N TYR A 102 7.66 -12.32 1.38
CA TYR A 102 7.19 -11.81 2.68
C TYR A 102 6.23 -12.78 3.37
N ASP A 103 6.34 -12.84 4.71
CA ASP A 103 5.50 -13.71 5.53
C ASP A 103 4.14 -13.05 5.84
N VAL A 104 4.11 -11.70 5.90
CA VAL A 104 2.90 -10.91 6.15
C VAL A 104 2.86 -9.69 5.23
N THR A 105 1.71 -9.48 4.58
CA THR A 105 1.45 -8.24 3.83
C THR A 105 0.34 -7.43 4.49
N ILE A 106 0.62 -6.16 4.78
CA ILE A 106 -0.33 -5.19 5.35
C ILE A 106 -0.79 -4.22 4.27
N TYR A 107 -2.09 -4.19 4.03
CA TYR A 107 -2.75 -3.24 3.13
C TYR A 107 -3.37 -2.10 3.95
N ASP A 108 -2.84 -0.88 3.79
CA ASP A 108 -3.41 0.32 4.42
C ASP A 108 -4.41 0.98 3.46
N VAL A 109 -5.69 0.65 3.60
CA VAL A 109 -6.76 1.05 2.67
C VAL A 109 -7.57 2.20 3.24
N LEU A 110 -7.94 3.16 2.40
CA LEU A 110 -8.84 4.26 2.76
C LEU A 110 -10.24 3.72 3.14
N GLY A 111 -10.72 4.12 4.32
CA GLY A 111 -12.03 3.72 4.85
C GLY A 111 -13.19 4.64 4.47
N ASP A 112 -12.93 5.91 4.18
CA ASP A 112 -13.97 6.95 3.99
C ASP A 112 -14.89 6.68 2.79
N VAL A 113 -14.37 6.06 1.73
CA VAL A 113 -15.11 5.78 0.50
C VAL A 113 -14.80 4.37 0.02
N VAL A 114 -15.77 3.47 0.18
CA VAL A 114 -15.64 2.08 -0.28
C VAL A 114 -16.19 1.92 -1.70
N CYS A 115 -15.48 2.48 -2.67
CA CYS A 115 -15.81 2.27 -4.09
C CYS A 115 -15.21 0.95 -4.61
N GLY A 116 -15.61 0.53 -5.81
CA GLY A 116 -15.19 -0.77 -6.35
C GLY A 116 -13.68 -1.00 -6.45
N GLY A 117 -12.88 0.06 -6.54
CA GLY A 117 -11.42 -0.05 -6.56
C GLY A 117 -10.76 -0.12 -5.17
N PHE A 118 -11.29 0.58 -4.16
CA PHE A 118 -10.81 0.42 -2.77
C PHE A 118 -11.18 -0.95 -2.19
N ALA A 119 -12.24 -1.57 -2.69
CA ALA A 119 -12.62 -2.93 -2.35
C ALA A 119 -11.77 -4.01 -3.04
N VAL A 120 -10.78 -3.67 -3.88
CA VAL A 120 -9.98 -4.65 -4.64
C VAL A 120 -9.21 -5.62 -3.74
N PRO A 121 -8.55 -5.20 -2.64
CA PRO A 121 -7.91 -6.13 -1.71
C PRO A 121 -8.84 -7.23 -1.22
N ILE A 122 -10.13 -6.90 -1.03
CA ILE A 122 -11.16 -7.83 -0.57
C ILE A 122 -11.70 -8.66 -1.74
N ARG A 123 -12.07 -8.01 -2.85
CA ARG A 123 -12.75 -8.65 -4.00
C ARG A 123 -11.86 -9.61 -4.77
N ARG A 124 -10.55 -9.39 -4.79
CA ARG A 124 -9.56 -10.27 -5.42
C ARG A 124 -8.88 -11.20 -4.41
N GLU A 125 -9.42 -11.30 -3.19
CA GLU A 125 -8.92 -12.20 -2.15
C GLU A 125 -7.43 -12.01 -1.85
N TYR A 126 -6.94 -10.77 -1.94
CA TYR A 126 -5.55 -10.45 -1.59
C TYR A 126 -5.31 -10.39 -0.08
N ALA A 127 -6.38 -10.27 0.72
CA ALA A 127 -6.31 -10.19 2.17
C ALA A 127 -7.18 -11.28 2.81
N ASP A 128 -6.56 -12.10 3.65
CA ASP A 128 -7.24 -13.17 4.40
C ASP A 128 -8.00 -12.62 5.62
N MET A 129 -7.59 -11.46 6.13
CA MET A 129 -8.13 -10.85 7.34
C MET A 129 -8.27 -9.34 7.18
N ILE A 130 -9.38 -8.82 7.72
CA ILE A 130 -9.70 -7.39 7.68
C ILE A 130 -9.80 -6.88 9.11
N PHE A 131 -9.04 -5.82 9.40
CA PHE A 131 -9.13 -5.07 10.65
C PHE A 131 -9.65 -3.66 10.35
N ILE A 132 -10.64 -3.23 11.13
CA ILE A 132 -11.19 -1.87 11.05
C ILE A 132 -10.68 -1.08 12.25
N VAL A 133 -9.99 0.02 11.99
CA VAL A 133 -9.56 0.97 13.01
C VAL A 133 -10.68 1.99 13.21
N THR A 134 -11.20 2.11 14.42
CA THR A 134 -12.31 3.01 14.77
C THR A 134 -12.07 3.70 16.10
N SER A 135 -12.94 4.64 16.47
CA SER A 135 -12.92 5.39 17.72
C SER A 135 -14.34 5.49 18.30
N GLY A 136 -14.50 6.15 19.46
CA GLY A 136 -15.83 6.43 20.03
C GLY A 136 -16.58 7.56 19.32
N GLU A 137 -16.03 8.13 18.25
CA GLU A 137 -16.66 9.20 17.49
C GLU A 137 -17.73 8.66 16.54
N PHE A 138 -18.77 9.45 16.33
CA PHE A 138 -19.94 9.04 15.55
C PHE A 138 -19.63 8.63 14.10
N MET A 139 -18.63 9.27 13.47
CA MET A 139 -18.28 9.07 12.06
C MET A 139 -17.16 8.04 11.85
N ALA A 140 -16.70 7.36 12.91
CA ALA A 140 -15.56 6.44 12.80
C ALA A 140 -15.95 5.04 12.27
N LEU A 141 -17.23 4.81 11.96
CA LEU A 141 -17.81 3.58 11.42
C LEU A 141 -18.89 3.91 10.39
#